data_AF-A0A7C0Y397-F1
#
_entry.id   AF-A0A7C0Y397-F1
#
_cell.length_a   1.000
_cell.length_b   1.000
_cell.length_c   1.000
_cell.angle_alpha   90.00
_cell.angle_beta   90.00
_cell.angle_gamma   90.00
#
_symmetry.space_group_name_H-M   'P 1'
#
loop_
_entity.id
_entity.type
_entity.pdbx_description
1 polymer ?
#
loop_
_entity_poly.entity_id
_entity_poly.type
_entity_poly.pdbx_seq_one_letter_code
_entity_poly.pdbx_strand_id
1 'polypeptide(L)'
;MLRENGFLVDYFPKIKHEELLKVVGEYECLVVRSRTKVTSEVLNNAEKLRLIVRAGSGLDNIDQDAPRIRGIKLIRCPEAVAPPVAELTIWLMISLARRLNKLAYSTRA
;
A
#
# COMPACT_ATOMS: atom_id res chain seq x y z
N MET A 1 -9.22 2.81 -14.80
CA MET A 1 -8.64 4.17 -14.70
C MET A 1 -7.26 4.34 -15.35
N LEU A 2 -6.14 3.77 -14.85
CA LEU A 2 -4.81 4.08 -15.45
C LEU A 2 -4.68 3.67 -16.92
N ARG A 3 -5.09 2.44 -17.28
CA ARG A 3 -5.08 1.96 -18.67
C ARG A 3 -6.02 2.78 -19.57
N GLU A 4 -7.17 3.21 -19.05
CA GLU A 4 -8.12 4.07 -19.78
C GLU A 4 -7.54 5.46 -20.06
N ASN A 5 -6.60 5.94 -19.25
CA ASN A 5 -5.89 7.21 -19.45
C ASN A 5 -4.62 7.04 -20.30
N GLY A 6 -4.45 5.92 -21.00
CA GLY A 6 -3.35 5.69 -21.94
C GLY A 6 -2.03 5.25 -21.30
N PHE A 7 -2.00 4.95 -20.01
CA PHE A 7 -0.79 4.42 -19.37
C PHE A 7 -0.63 2.93 -19.62
N LEU A 8 0.60 2.50 -19.93
CA LEU A 8 0.99 1.09 -19.91
C LEU A 8 1.06 0.62 -18.46
N VAL A 9 0.29 -0.42 -18.12
CA VAL A 9 0.19 -0.91 -16.75
C VAL A 9 0.33 -2.42 -16.73
N ASP A 10 1.44 -2.87 -16.15
CA ASP A 10 1.65 -4.26 -15.79
C ASP A 10 1.20 -4.51 -14.35
N TYR A 11 0.44 -5.59 -14.16
CA TYR A 11 -0.19 -5.90 -12.87
C TYR A 11 0.32 -7.22 -12.31
N PHE A 12 1.29 -7.13 -11.39
CA PHE A 12 1.91 -8.29 -10.74
C PHE A 12 1.61 -8.34 -9.23
N PRO A 13 0.39 -8.71 -8.81
CA PRO A 13 -0.01 -8.66 -7.39
C PRO A 13 0.79 -9.61 -6.49
N LYS A 14 1.37 -10.66 -7.07
CA LYS A 14 2.14 -11.71 -6.38
C LYS A 14 3.64 -11.70 -6.70
N ILE A 15 4.15 -10.64 -7.35
CA ILE A 15 5.57 -10.53 -7.69
C ILE A 15 6.44 -10.77 -6.46
N LYS A 16 7.47 -11.60 -6.63
CA LYS A 16 8.49 -11.85 -5.61
C LYS A 16 9.53 -10.74 -5.63
N HIS A 17 10.28 -10.61 -4.55
CA HIS A 17 11.29 -9.57 -4.42
C HIS A 17 12.37 -9.67 -5.52
N GLU A 18 12.89 -10.88 -5.78
CA GLU A 18 13.89 -11.13 -6.81
C GLU A 18 13.41 -10.80 -8.23
N GLU A 19 12.13 -11.05 -8.52
CA GLU A 19 11.52 -10.72 -9.80
C GLU A 19 11.34 -9.20 -9.95
N LEU A 20 10.95 -8.52 -8.86
CA LEU A 20 10.83 -7.08 -8.82
C LEU A 20 12.16 -6.38 -9.14
N LEU A 21 13.27 -6.86 -8.56
CA LEU A 21 14.61 -6.32 -8.82
C LEU A 21 14.98 -6.35 -10.30
N LYS A 22 14.54 -7.38 -11.04
CA LYS A 22 14.86 -7.55 -12.46
C LYS A 22 14.07 -6.61 -13.38
N VAL A 23 12.87 -6.22 -12.99
CA VAL A 23 11.94 -5.50 -13.87
C VAL A 23 11.78 -4.03 -13.49
N VAL A 24 12.03 -3.65 -12.23
CA VAL A 24 11.72 -2.31 -11.70
C VAL A 24 12.42 -1.17 -12.46
N GLY A 25 13.60 -1.42 -13.03
CA GLY A 25 14.36 -0.44 -13.82
C GLY A 25 13.65 0.06 -15.07
N GLU A 26 12.69 -0.72 -15.59
CA GLU A 26 11.94 -0.37 -16.81
C GLU A 26 10.73 0.52 -16.56
N TYR A 27 10.37 0.78 -15.30
CA TYR A 27 9.15 1.49 -14.95
C TYR A 27 9.41 2.88 -14.37
N GLU A 28 8.60 3.85 -14.79
CA GLU A 28 8.65 5.21 -14.26
C GLU A 28 7.80 5.40 -13.00
N CYS A 29 6.83 4.49 -12.78
CA CYS A 29 5.91 4.54 -11.66
C CYS A 29 5.75 3.15 -11.03
N LEU A 30 5.86 3.07 -9.70
CA LEU A 30 5.65 1.86 -8.92
C LEU A 30 4.47 2.04 -7.96
N VAL A 31 3.43 1.23 -8.13
CA VAL A 31 2.25 1.23 -7.24
C VAL A 31 2.28 -0.01 -6.35
N VAL A 32 2.33 0.19 -5.03
CA VAL A 32 2.45 -0.91 -4.07
C VAL A 32 1.39 -0.87 -2.97
N ARG A 33 1.08 -2.07 -2.45
CA ARG A 33 0.35 -2.28 -1.19
C ARG A 33 1.31 -2.67 -0.05
N SER A 34 0.81 -3.27 1.04
CA SER A 34 1.59 -3.63 2.24
C SER A 34 2.55 -4.79 2.07
N ARG A 35 2.28 -5.69 1.12
CA ARG A 35 3.08 -6.90 0.92
C ARG A 35 4.46 -6.61 0.34
N THR A 36 4.54 -5.77 -0.67
CA THR A 36 5.80 -5.50 -1.39
C THR A 36 6.65 -4.53 -0.59
N LYS A 37 7.85 -4.94 -0.20
CA LYS A 37 8.82 -4.05 0.44
C LYS A 37 9.66 -3.33 -0.61
N VAL A 38 9.65 -2.00 -0.56
CA VAL A 38 10.44 -1.13 -1.44
C VAL A 38 11.67 -0.69 -0.65
N THR A 39 12.70 -1.51 -0.68
CA THR A 39 13.97 -1.30 0.01
C THR A 39 14.89 -0.40 -0.82
N SER A 40 15.95 0.13 -0.19
CA SER A 40 17.05 0.78 -0.92
C SER A 40 17.56 -0.05 -2.10
N GLU A 41 17.67 -1.37 -1.95
CA GLU A 41 18.09 -2.28 -3.03
C GLU A 41 17.16 -2.24 -4.25
N VAL A 42 15.83 -2.25 -4.03
CA VAL A 42 14.85 -2.10 -5.12
C VAL A 42 15.04 -0.76 -5.82
N LEU A 43 15.23 0.30 -5.04
CA LEU A 43 15.43 1.64 -5.57
C LEU A 43 16.77 1.76 -6.31
N ASN A 44 17.78 0.98 -5.95
CA ASN A 44 19.09 0.98 -6.63
C ASN A 44 18.98 0.42 -8.04
N ASN A 45 18.06 -0.52 -8.26
CA ASN A 45 17.80 -1.14 -9.56
C ASN A 45 16.71 -0.39 -10.37
N ALA A 46 16.19 0.72 -9.85
CA ALA A 46 15.03 1.43 -10.39
C ALA A 46 15.43 2.71 -11.14
N GLU A 47 16.22 2.57 -12.20
CA GLU A 47 16.87 3.69 -12.91
C GLU A 47 15.90 4.75 -13.45
N LYS A 48 14.75 4.33 -13.98
CA LYS A 48 13.74 5.22 -14.59
C LYS A 48 12.67 5.69 -13.61
N LEU A 49 12.69 5.21 -12.36
CA LEU A 49 11.59 5.41 -11.42
C LEU A 49 11.52 6.87 -10.96
N ARG A 50 10.36 7.50 -11.14
CA ARG A 50 10.10 8.91 -10.76
C ARG A 50 9.04 9.04 -9.67
N LEU A 51 8.16 8.05 -9.55
CA LEU A 51 7.01 8.08 -8.65
C LEU A 51 6.78 6.73 -7.99
N ILE A 52 6.61 6.75 -6.68
CA ILE A 52 6.14 5.61 -5.89
C ILE A 52 4.80 5.97 -5.28
N VAL A 53 3.78 5.16 -5.54
CA VAL A 53 2.45 5.32 -4.98
C VAL A 53 2.17 4.19 -4.01
N ARG A 54 1.94 4.53 -2.74
CA ARG A 54 1.53 3.60 -1.72
C ARG A 54 0.02 3.68 -1.52
N ALA A 55 -0.69 2.66 -1.97
CA ALA A 55 -2.13 2.53 -1.75
C ALA A 55 -2.41 2.15 -0.27
N GLY A 56 -2.49 3.17 0.58
CA GLY A 56 -2.71 3.09 2.02
C GLY A 56 -2.23 4.36 2.73
N SER A 57 -2.44 4.42 4.05
CA SER A 57 -2.00 5.55 4.89
C SER A 57 -0.56 5.41 5.39
N GLY A 58 -0.10 4.18 5.64
CA GLY A 58 1.24 3.88 6.17
C GLY A 58 2.32 3.80 5.09
N LEU A 59 3.57 4.00 5.52
CA LEU A 59 4.78 3.91 4.68
C LEU A 59 5.78 2.86 5.21
N ASP A 60 5.34 1.96 6.11
CA ASP A 60 6.20 1.06 6.88
C ASP A 60 7.00 0.05 6.03
N ASN A 61 6.57 -0.15 4.79
CA ASN A 61 7.20 -1.06 3.84
C ASN A 61 8.03 -0.35 2.76
N ILE A 62 8.28 0.95 2.91
CA ILE A 62 9.06 1.77 1.96
C ILE A 62 10.18 2.47 2.73
N ASP A 63 11.40 2.38 2.20
CA ASP A 63 12.52 3.23 2.63
C ASP A 63 12.21 4.70 2.32
N GLN A 64 12.18 5.56 3.34
CA GLN A 64 11.75 6.96 3.18
C GLN A 64 12.89 7.90 2.76
N ASP A 65 14.15 7.51 2.96
CA ASP A 65 15.31 8.35 2.71
C ASP A 65 15.82 8.16 1.28
N ALA A 66 15.88 6.91 0.82
CA ALA A 66 16.38 6.59 -0.51
C ALA A 66 15.60 7.28 -1.67
N PRO A 67 14.25 7.35 -1.66
CA PRO A 67 13.50 8.12 -2.67
C PRO A 67 13.83 9.61 -2.65
N ARG A 68 14.00 10.20 -1.46
CA ARG A 68 14.28 11.63 -1.29
C ARG A 68 15.63 11.99 -1.90
N ILE A 69 16.67 11.20 -1.64
CA ILE A 69 18.03 11.42 -2.17
C ILE A 69 18.04 11.32 -3.71
N ARG A 70 17.20 10.46 -4.27
CA ARG A 70 17.09 10.23 -5.72
C ARG A 70 16.12 11.15 -6.46
N GLY A 71 15.43 12.04 -5.75
CA GLY A 71 14.38 12.88 -6.35
C GLY A 71 13.13 12.11 -6.79
N ILE A 72 12.92 10.91 -6.24
CA ILE A 72 11.74 10.08 -6.51
C ILE A 72 10.60 10.56 -5.62
N LYS A 73 9.46 10.92 -6.22
CA LYS A 73 8.29 11.36 -5.47
C LYS A 73 7.61 10.17 -4.80
N LEU A 74 7.31 10.31 -3.51
CA LEU A 74 6.55 9.33 -2.74
C LEU A 74 5.16 9.88 -2.40
N ILE A 75 4.09 9.18 -2.82
CA ILE A 75 2.70 9.55 -2.56
C ILE A 75 2.01 8.44 -1.76
N ARG A 76 1.26 8.83 -0.73
CA ARG A 76 0.36 7.95 0.04
C ARG A 76 -1.08 8.45 -0.01
N CYS A 77 -2.03 7.60 0.35
CA CYS A 77 -3.46 7.90 0.29
C CYS A 77 -4.10 7.83 1.70
N PRO A 78 -3.85 8.82 2.59
CA PRO A 78 -4.35 8.79 3.97
C PRO A 78 -5.87 8.99 4.06
N GLU A 79 -6.43 9.85 3.21
CA GLU A 79 -7.86 10.19 3.23
C GLU A 79 -8.74 9.01 2.79
N ALA A 80 -8.26 8.21 1.84
CA ALA A 80 -8.99 7.07 1.29
C ALA A 80 -9.32 5.99 2.34
N VAL A 81 -8.58 5.94 3.45
CA VAL A 81 -8.80 4.97 4.53
C VAL A 81 -9.45 5.58 5.78
N ALA A 82 -9.64 6.91 5.83
CA ALA A 82 -10.15 7.57 7.03
C ALA A 82 -11.62 7.23 7.35
N PRO A 83 -12.58 7.29 6.40
CA PRO A 83 -13.98 6.93 6.66
C PRO A 83 -14.18 5.48 7.18
N PRO A 84 -13.66 4.43 6.51
CA PRO A 84 -13.89 3.05 6.98
C PRO A 84 -13.22 2.77 8.33
N VAL A 85 -12.10 3.45 8.63
CA VAL A 85 -11.48 3.37 9.97
C VAL A 85 -12.38 3.99 11.02
N ALA A 86 -12.94 5.18 10.77
CA ALA A 86 -13.86 5.84 11.70
C ALA A 86 -15.11 5.00 11.97
N GLU A 87 -15.71 4.44 10.91
CA GLU A 87 -16.85 3.53 11.01
C GLU A 87 -16.53 2.30 11.88
N LEU A 88 -15.38 1.65 11.62
CA LEU A 88 -14.93 0.52 12.41
C LEU A 88 -14.68 0.89 13.88
N THR A 89 -14.10 2.07 14.14
CA THR A 89 -13.88 2.55 15.51
C THR A 89 -15.19 2.73 16.25
N ILE A 90 -16.20 3.36 15.64
CA ILE A 90 -17.54 3.53 16.24
C ILE A 90 -18.18 2.16 16.51
N TRP A 91 -18.11 1.25 15.54
CA TRP A 91 -18.61 -0.11 15.71
C TRP A 91 -17.93 -0.82 16.88
N LEU A 92 -16.60 -0.72 17.01
CA LEU A 92 -15.84 -1.32 18.11
C LEU A 92 -16.26 -0.75 19.46
N MET A 93 -16.47 0.57 19.57
CA MET A 93 -16.94 1.21 20.79
C MET A 93 -18.31 0.65 21.23
N ILE A 94 -19.27 0.54 20.30
CA ILE A 94 -20.59 -0.01 20.57
C ILE A 94 -20.51 -1.50 20.92
N SER A 95 -19.72 -2.27 20.17
CA SER A 95 -19.51 -3.70 20.37
C SER A 95 -18.95 -4.01 21.76
N LEU A 96 -18.02 -3.20 22.24
CA LEU A 96 -17.47 -3.32 23.59
C LEU A 96 -18.50 -2.92 24.65
N ALA A 97 -19.13 -1.75 24.51
CA ALA A 97 -20.13 -1.26 25.47
C ALA A 97 -21.30 -2.23 25.67
N ARG A 98 -21.71 -2.91 24.61
CA ARG A 98 -22.85 -3.86 24.63
C ARG A 98 -22.42 -5.32 24.72
N ARG A 99 -21.11 -5.60 24.85
CA ARG A 99 -20.54 -6.95 24.88
C ARG A 99 -21.02 -7.82 23.70
N LEU A 100 -21.19 -7.20 22.52
CA LEU A 100 -21.77 -7.85 21.34
C LEU A 100 -20.96 -9.08 20.93
N ASN A 101 -19.63 -9.05 21.10
CA ASN A 101 -18.78 -10.21 20.82
C ASN A 101 -19.17 -11.44 21.66
N LYS A 102 -19.46 -11.24 22.95
CA LYS A 102 -19.87 -12.32 23.87
C LYS A 102 -21.28 -12.80 23.56
N LEU A 103 -22.21 -11.86 23.35
CA LEU A 103 -23.60 -12.17 23.02
C LEU A 103 -23.70 -12.95 21.71
N ALA A 104 -23.03 -12.47 20.67
CA ALA A 104 -22.97 -13.12 19.36
C ALA A 104 -22.36 -14.52 19.43
N TYR A 105 -21.36 -14.74 20.29
CA TYR A 105 -20.81 -16.08 20.51
C TYR A 105 -21.82 -17.00 21.22
N SER A 106 -22.50 -16.52 22.27
CA SER A 106 -23.46 -17.31 23.06
C SER A 106 -24.72 -17.73 22.30
N THR A 107 -25.06 -17.05 21.20
CA THR A 107 -26.26 -17.32 20.40
C THR A 107 -25.95 -18.00 19.06
N ARG A 108 -24.70 -18.41 18.81
CA ARG A 108 -24.37 -19.25 17.65
C ARG A 108 -24.76 -20.69 17.99
N ALA A 109 -25.72 -21.23 17.24
CA ALA A 109 -26.08 -22.65 17.25
C ALA A 109 -24.98 -23.51 16.60
#